data_AF-A0A126NVK2-F1
#
_entry.id   AF-A0A126NVK2-F1
#
_cell.length_a   1.000
_cell.length_b   1.000
_cell.length_c   1.000
_cell.angle_alpha   90.00
_cell.angle_beta   90.00
_cell.angle_gamma   90.00
#
_symmetry.space_group_name_H-M   'P 1'
#
loop_
_entity.id
_entity.type
_entity.pdbx_description
1 polymer ?
#
loop_
_entity_poly.entity_id
_entity_poly.type
_entity_poly.pdbx_seq_one_letter_code
_entity_poly.pdbx_strand_id
1 'polypeptide(L)'
;MTTDAAFDTLREHGATECTAQFWVSDTPARSFTTLRECLHYLGARATDEPMPDVHVHAATGELAINGEELEHLIAAAKATRPAI
;
A
#
# COMPACT_ATOMS: atom_id res chain seq x y z
N MET A 1 -0.71 9.94 -9.79
CA MET A 1 0.62 10.07 -9.13
C MET A 1 1.71 9.73 -10.14
N THR A 2 2.91 10.30 -10.08
CA THR A 2 4.04 9.91 -10.96
C THR A 2 4.85 8.77 -10.34
N THR A 3 5.64 8.05 -11.14
CA THR A 3 6.55 6.99 -10.66
C THR A 3 7.53 7.50 -9.60
N ASP A 4 8.11 8.69 -9.80
CA ASP A 4 9.05 9.29 -8.83
C ASP A 4 8.37 9.60 -7.49
N ALA A 5 7.14 10.15 -7.55
CA ALA A 5 6.35 10.40 -6.34
C ALA A 5 6.01 9.10 -5.60
N ALA A 6 5.73 8.01 -6.31
CA ALA A 6 5.51 6.70 -5.68
C ALA A 6 6.75 6.20 -4.94
N PHE A 7 7.94 6.37 -5.53
CA PHE A 7 9.21 6.01 -4.87
C PHE A 7 9.50 6.89 -3.65
N ASP A 8 9.24 8.19 -3.72
CA ASP A 8 9.39 9.09 -2.57
C ASP A 8 8.45 8.73 -1.42
N THR A 9 7.18 8.44 -1.72
CA THR A 9 6.21 7.95 -0.71
C THR A 9 6.70 6.65 -0.07
N LEU A 10 7.26 5.71 -0.83
CA LEU A 10 7.84 4.49 -0.27
C LEU A 10 9.10 4.75 0.55
N ARG A 11 9.91 5.74 0.18
CA ARG A 11 11.10 6.13 0.93
C ARG A 11 10.71 6.74 2.27
N GLU A 12 9.67 7.57 2.30
CA GLU A 12 9.21 8.28 3.49
C GLU A 12 8.36 7.40 4.42
N HIS A 13 7.40 6.65 3.87
CA HIS A 13 6.39 5.93 4.64
C HIS A 13 6.48 4.40 4.52
N GLY A 14 7.44 3.87 3.76
CA GLY A 14 7.53 2.43 3.50
C GLY A 14 7.74 1.55 4.75
N ALA A 15 8.20 2.13 5.86
CA ALA A 15 8.39 1.45 7.15
C ALA A 15 7.28 1.79 8.17
N THR A 16 6.25 2.51 7.75
CA THR A 16 5.15 2.94 8.62
C THR A 16 4.05 1.89 8.65
N GLU A 17 3.44 1.68 9.82
CA GLU A 17 2.28 0.81 9.97
C GLU A 17 1.11 1.27 9.10
N CYS A 18 0.33 0.33 8.60
CA CYS A 18 -0.85 0.67 7.80
C CYS A 18 -1.96 -0.36 7.93
N THR A 19 -3.15 -0.02 7.44
CA THR A 19 -4.32 -0.88 7.41
C THR A 19 -4.95 -0.84 6.02
N ALA A 20 -5.12 -2.01 5.42
CA ALA A 20 -5.89 -2.18 4.19
C ALA A 20 -7.35 -2.48 4.54
N GLN A 21 -8.27 -1.67 4.03
CA GLN A 21 -9.71 -1.77 4.25
C GLN A 21 -10.43 -2.07 2.94
N PHE A 22 -11.16 -3.18 2.92
CA PHE A 22 -11.89 -3.66 1.74
C PHE A 22 -13.38 -3.32 1.93
N TRP A 23 -13.89 -2.36 1.16
CA TRP A 23 -15.26 -1.85 1.35
C TRP A 23 -16.34 -2.66 0.62
N VAL A 24 -15.94 -3.33 -0.45
CA VAL A 24 -16.83 -3.94 -1.44
C VAL A 24 -16.74 -5.46 -1.49
N SER A 25 -15.97 -6.06 -0.56
CA SER A 25 -15.88 -7.50 -0.41
C SER A 25 -15.98 -7.90 1.06
N ASP A 26 -16.28 -9.18 1.31
CA ASP A 26 -16.27 -9.76 2.67
C ASP A 26 -14.85 -9.96 3.22
N THR A 27 -13.82 -9.53 2.48
CA THR A 27 -12.44 -9.56 2.95
C THR A 27 -12.33 -8.64 4.18
N PRO A 28 -11.92 -9.16 5.35
CA PRO A 28 -11.76 -8.32 6.54
C PRO A 28 -10.62 -7.32 6.35
N ALA A 29 -10.72 -6.17 7.01
CA ALA A 29 -9.62 -5.23 7.11
C ALA A 29 -8.38 -5.91 7.70
N ARG A 30 -7.20 -5.54 7.21
CA ARG A 30 -5.93 -6.14 7.64
C ARG A 30 -4.88 -5.09 7.91
N SER A 31 -4.29 -5.15 9.09
CA SER A 31 -3.18 -4.29 9.49
C SER A 31 -1.84 -4.94 9.17
N PHE A 32 -0.86 -4.10 8.84
CA PHE A 32 0.51 -4.46 8.51
C PHE A 32 1.47 -3.59 9.31
N THR A 33 2.59 -4.19 9.71
CA THR A 33 3.69 -3.48 10.40
C THR A 33 4.37 -2.47 9.51
N THR A 34 4.36 -2.68 8.19
CA THR A 34 4.91 -1.72 7.22
C THR A 34 4.05 -1.58 5.97
N LEU A 35 4.05 -0.39 5.39
CA LEU A 35 3.43 -0.12 4.08
C LEU A 35 4.01 -1.01 2.99
N ARG A 36 5.32 -1.30 3.00
CA ARG A 36 5.94 -2.22 2.03
C ARG A 36 5.33 -3.62 2.08
N GLU A 37 5.15 -4.19 3.27
CA GLU A 37 4.52 -5.51 3.42
C GLU A 37 3.08 -5.51 2.90
N CYS A 38 2.32 -4.46 3.21
CA CYS A 38 0.97 -4.28 2.68
C CYS A 38 0.95 -4.27 1.15
N LEU A 39 1.80 -3.45 0.52
CA LEU A 39 1.87 -3.33 -0.94
C LEU A 39 2.34 -4.63 -1.61
N HIS A 40 3.29 -5.35 -1.02
CA HIS A 40 3.68 -6.67 -1.50
C HIS A 40 2.53 -7.68 -1.38
N TYR A 41 1.79 -7.67 -0.27
CA TYR A 41 0.62 -8.52 -0.08
C TYR A 41 -0.47 -8.23 -1.12
N LEU A 42 -0.82 -6.96 -1.33
CA LEU A 42 -1.80 -6.54 -2.33
C LEU A 42 -1.31 -6.86 -3.75
N GLY A 43 -0.03 -6.65 -4.03
CA GLY A 43 0.57 -6.96 -5.32
C GLY A 43 0.67 -8.44 -5.65
N ALA A 44 0.70 -9.31 -4.63
CA ALA A 44 0.71 -10.77 -4.77
C ALA A 44 -0.71 -11.37 -4.83
N ARG A 45 -1.73 -10.65 -4.34
CA ARG A 45 -3.13 -11.04 -4.56
C ARG A 45 -3.47 -10.86 -6.03
N ALA A 46 -3.76 -11.96 -6.71
CA ALA A 46 -4.45 -11.94 -7.99
C ALA A 46 -5.95 -11.91 -7.69
N THR A 47 -6.63 -10.77 -7.86
CA THR A 47 -8.07 -10.72 -7.59
C THR A 47 -8.80 -9.81 -8.55
N ASP A 48 -9.90 -10.33 -9.09
CA ASP A 48 -11.01 -9.62 -9.75
C ASP A 48 -11.81 -8.70 -8.79
N GLU A 49 -11.28 -8.45 -7.59
CA GLU A 49 -11.87 -7.56 -6.58
C GLU A 49 -11.33 -6.14 -6.73
N PRO A 50 -12.15 -5.11 -6.44
CA PRO A 50 -11.69 -3.73 -6.42
C PRO A 50 -10.58 -3.51 -5.38
N MET A 51 -9.66 -2.61 -5.71
CA MET A 51 -8.56 -2.25 -4.83
C MET A 51 -9.07 -1.69 -3.48
N PRO A 52 -8.48 -2.10 -2.34
CA PRO A 52 -8.84 -1.56 -1.04
C PRO A 52 -8.35 -0.12 -0.84
N ASP A 53 -8.83 0.51 0.22
CA ASP A 53 -8.22 1.72 0.77
C ASP A 53 -7.08 1.33 1.72
N VAL A 54 -5.94 1.99 1.60
CA VAL A 54 -4.79 1.79 2.50
C VAL A 54 -4.58 3.03 3.35
N HIS A 55 -4.74 2.86 4.66
CA HIS A 55 -4.57 3.90 5.67
C HIS A 55 -3.19 3.74 6.32
N VAL A 56 -2.30 4.69 6.09
CA VAL A 56 -0.93 4.73 6.63
C VAL A 56 -0.90 5.58 7.88
N HIS A 57 -0.45 4.99 8.99
CA HIS A 57 -0.47 5.58 10.32
C HIS A 57 0.84 6.30 10.61
N ALA A 58 1.13 7.38 9.89
CA ALA A 58 2.38 8.12 10.05
C ALA A 58 2.38 9.00 11.32
N ALA A 59 3.57 9.33 11.81
CA ALA A 59 3.72 10.22 12.96
C ALA A 59 3.15 11.63 12.71
N THR A 60 3.07 12.04 11.44
CA THR A 60 2.51 13.33 11.00
C THR A 60 0.98 13.30 10.85
N GLY A 61 0.36 12.12 10.93
CA GLY A 61 -1.07 11.93 10.71
C GLY A 61 -1.37 10.69 9.88
N GLU A 62 -2.66 10.45 9.67
CA GLU A 62 -3.13 9.34 8.84
C GLU A 62 -3.20 9.76 7.37
N LEU A 63 -2.67 8.91 6.49
CA LEU A 63 -2.71 9.10 5.03
C LEU A 63 -3.53 7.97 4.40
N ALA A 64 -4.61 8.31 3.70
CA ALA A 64 -5.41 7.34 2.95
C ALA A 64 -4.97 7.31 1.48
N ILE A 65 -4.72 6.11 0.97
CA ILE A 65 -4.20 5.83 -0.38
C ILE A 65 -5.13 4.83 -1.06
N ASN A 66 -5.62 5.15 -2.26
CA ASN A 66 -6.53 4.27 -3.00
C ASN A 66 -6.44 4.44 -4.52
N GLY A 67 -7.19 3.60 -5.24
CA GLY A 67 -7.31 3.65 -6.71
C GLY A 67 -5.96 3.64 -7.45
N GLU A 68 -5.83 4.54 -8.43
CA GLU A 68 -4.65 4.66 -9.30
C GLU A 68 -3.35 4.98 -8.51
N GLU A 69 -3.46 5.69 -7.38
CA GLU A 69 -2.30 5.96 -6.53
C GLU A 69 -1.76 4.67 -5.90
N LEU A 70 -2.66 3.84 -5.38
CA LEU A 70 -2.31 2.57 -4.79
C LEU A 70 -1.70 1.61 -5.83
N GLU A 71 -2.24 1.59 -7.05
CA GLU A 71 -1.69 0.78 -8.16
C GLU A 71 -0.23 1.15 -8.48
N HIS A 72 0.06 2.46 -8.57
CA HIS A 72 1.43 2.94 -8.79
C HIS A 72 2.37 2.59 -7.63
N LEU A 73 1.90 2.67 -6.38
CA LEU A 73 2.69 2.26 -5.22
C LEU A 73 2.99 0.77 -5.21
N ILE A 74 2.02 -0.06 -5.59
CA ILE A 74 2.22 -1.51 -5.74
C ILE A 74 3.27 -1.78 -6.82
N ALA A 75 3.20 -1.09 -7.96
CA ALA A 75 4.19 -1.24 -9.03
C ALA A 75 5.60 -0.82 -8.57
N ALA A 76 5.72 0.31 -7.86
CA ALA A 76 6.99 0.78 -7.31
C ALA A 76 7.54 -0.17 -6.23
N ALA A 77 6.68 -0.71 -5.35
CA ALA A 77 7.05 -1.69 -4.34
C ALA A 77 7.53 -3.02 -4.97
N LYS A 78 6.91 -3.47 -6.07
CA LYS A 78 7.37 -4.65 -6.83
C LYS A 78 8.73 -4.42 -7.47
N ALA A 79 9.01 -3.20 -7.94
CA ALA A 79 10.30 -2.84 -8.54
C ALA A 79 11.43 -2.73 -7.49
N THR A 80 11.09 -2.39 -6.25
CA THR A 80 12.04 -2.40 -5.13
C THR A 80 12.15 -3.80 -4.56
N ARG A 81 13.22 -4.52 -4.91
CA ARG A 81 13.52 -5.84 -4.34
C ARG A 81 13.55 -5.73 -2.81
N PRO A 82 12.91 -6.63 -2.04
CA PRO A 82 13.06 -6.63 -0.59
C PRO A 82 14.56 -6.76 -0.27
N ALA A 83 15.08 -5.84 0.54
CA ALA A 83 16.43 -5.94 1.05
C ALA A 83 16.48 -7.22 1.91
N ILE A 84 17.21 -8.21 1.41
CA ILE A 84 17.41 -9.52 2.02
C ILE A 84 18.34 -9.36 3.23
#